data_AF-A0A2P8K9Q7-F1
#
_entry.id   AF-A0A2P8K9Q7-F1
#
_cell.length_a   1.000
_cell.length_b   1.000
_cell.length_c   1.000
_cell.angle_alpha   90.00
_cell.angle_beta   90.00
_cell.angle_gamma   90.00
#
_symmetry.space_group_name_H-M   'P 1'
#
loop_
_entity.id
_entity.type
_entity.pdbx_description
1 polymer ?
#
loop_
_entity_poly.entity_id
_entity_poly.type
_entity_poly.pdbx_seq_one_letter_code
_entity_poly.pdbx_strand_id
1 'polypeptide(L)'
;MSSPPINIQVEPRYLPDQSSPEDRVYTFAYTITVTNTGRVAAQLIARHWLINDASGQTQEVKGLGVIGQQPLLAPGQSFRYTSGCRLQAPSGTMHGSYFFVTERGERFDVAIPMFVLEADTGGAPVSRVLH
;
A
#
# COMPACT_ATOMS: atom_id res chain seq x y z
N MET A 1 17.73 -10.98 14.04
CA MET A 1 16.44 -11.45 13.51
C MET A 1 16.56 -11.53 12.00
N SER A 2 16.27 -12.67 11.39
CA SER A 2 16.29 -12.78 9.92
C SER A 2 15.12 -11.97 9.35
N SER A 3 15.36 -11.14 8.33
CA SER A 3 14.28 -10.47 7.60
C SER A 3 13.30 -11.51 7.06
N PRO A 4 11.98 -11.24 7.07
CA PRO A 4 10.99 -12.15 6.53
C PRO A 4 11.24 -12.38 5.02
N PRO A 5 10.93 -13.58 4.49
CA PRO A 5 11.28 -13.98 3.12
C PRO A 5 10.41 -13.34 2.02
N ILE A 6 9.74 -12.22 2.32
CA ILE A 6 8.83 -11.53 1.41
C ILE A 6 9.26 -10.07 1.34
N ASN A 7 9.52 -9.58 0.12
CA ASN A 7 9.77 -8.18 -0.16
C ASN A 7 8.46 -7.51 -0.61
N ILE A 8 8.18 -6.32 -0.06
CA ILE A 8 7.01 -5.51 -0.35
C ILE A 8 7.48 -4.16 -0.91
N GLN A 9 7.08 -3.87 -2.14
CA GLN A 9 7.28 -2.56 -2.77
C GLN A 9 5.94 -1.88 -2.95
N VAL A 10 5.88 -0.56 -2.69
CA VAL A 10 4.65 0.23 -2.77
C VAL A 10 4.91 1.47 -3.62
N GLU A 11 3.99 1.74 -4.54
CA GLU A 11 3.99 2.91 -5.42
C GLU A 11 2.65 3.65 -5.25
N PRO A 12 2.55 4.66 -4.37
CA PRO A 12 1.35 5.48 -4.22
C PRO A 12 1.22 6.49 -5.38
N ARG A 13 -0.01 6.85 -5.72
CA ARG A 13 -0.34 7.84 -6.75
C ARG A 13 -1.63 8.57 -6.41
N TYR A 14 -1.59 9.89 -6.42
CA TYR A 14 -2.80 10.72 -6.33
C TYR A 14 -3.63 10.64 -7.62
N LEU A 15 -4.96 10.63 -7.49
CA LEU A 15 -5.92 10.60 -8.61
C LEU A 15 -6.74 11.90 -8.65
N PRO A 16 -6.26 12.95 -9.36
CA PRO A 16 -6.98 14.23 -9.46
C PRO A 16 -8.40 14.07 -10.01
N ASP A 17 -8.57 13.29 -11.08
CA ASP A 17 -9.88 13.09 -11.75
C ASP A 17 -10.92 12.35 -10.89
N GLN A 18 -10.49 11.75 -9.78
CA GLN A 18 -11.36 11.05 -8.82
C GLN A 18 -11.42 11.77 -7.47
N SER A 19 -10.92 13.01 -7.42
CA SER A 19 -10.84 13.83 -6.21
C SER A 19 -11.65 15.10 -6.37
N SER A 20 -12.10 15.63 -5.24
CA SER A 20 -12.75 16.93 -5.09
C SER A 20 -12.15 17.60 -3.86
N PRO A 21 -11.07 18.40 -4.01
CA PRO A 21 -10.46 19.11 -2.88
C PRO A 21 -11.45 20.02 -2.14
N GLU A 22 -12.41 20.62 -2.86
CA GLU A 22 -13.50 21.44 -2.33
C GLU A 22 -14.43 20.66 -1.38
N ASP A 23 -14.69 19.38 -1.68
CA ASP A 23 -15.50 18.50 -0.84
C ASP A 23 -14.66 17.69 0.15
N ARG A 24 -13.35 17.97 0.26
CA ARG A 24 -12.40 17.20 1.07
C ARG A 24 -12.40 15.71 0.70
N VAL A 25 -12.36 15.43 -0.60
CA VAL A 25 -12.24 14.07 -1.13
C VAL A 25 -10.93 13.97 -1.90
N TYR A 26 -9.94 13.29 -1.32
CA TYR A 26 -8.65 13.03 -1.94
C TYR A 26 -8.52 11.53 -2.19
N THR A 27 -8.56 11.13 -3.46
CA THR A 27 -8.48 9.73 -3.87
C THR A 27 -7.05 9.37 -4.26
N PHE A 28 -6.57 8.27 -3.73
CA PHE A 28 -5.24 7.73 -4.02
C PHE A 28 -5.36 6.30 -4.55
N ALA A 29 -4.56 5.97 -5.54
CA ALA A 29 -4.23 4.59 -5.88
C ALA A 29 -2.89 4.23 -5.24
N TYR A 30 -2.69 2.95 -4.93
CA TYR A 30 -1.40 2.41 -4.58
C TYR A 30 -1.21 1.08 -5.31
N THR A 31 -0.04 0.90 -5.92
CA THR A 31 0.36 -0.37 -6.53
C THR A 31 1.34 -1.06 -5.62
N ILE A 32 1.07 -2.32 -5.29
CA ILE A 32 1.93 -3.14 -4.43
C ILE A 32 2.48 -4.30 -5.23
N THR A 33 3.80 -4.49 -5.14
CA THR A 33 4.48 -5.68 -5.64
C THR A 33 4.96 -6.50 -4.45
N VAL A 34 4.45 -7.72 -4.36
CA VAL A 34 4.81 -8.71 -3.35
C VAL A 34 5.72 -9.74 -4.01
N THR A 35 6.97 -9.85 -3.55
CA THR A 35 7.95 -10.78 -4.12
C THR A 35 8.39 -11.79 -3.06
N ASN A 36 8.31 -13.08 -3.35
CA ASN A 36 8.87 -14.10 -2.48
C ASN A 36 10.39 -14.22 -2.72
N THR A 37 11.19 -13.74 -1.77
CA THR A 37 12.65 -13.83 -1.78
C THR A 37 13.18 -15.00 -0.94
N GLY A 38 12.27 -15.85 -0.44
CA GLY A 38 12.58 -17.05 0.33
C GLY A 38 12.94 -18.25 -0.54
N ARG A 39 13.00 -19.42 0.10
CA ARG A 39 13.35 -20.70 -0.53
C ARG A 39 12.18 -21.69 -0.65
N VAL A 40 11.03 -21.36 -0.07
CA VAL A 40 9.81 -22.18 -0.08
C VAL A 40 8.64 -21.33 -0.56
N ALA A 41 7.59 -21.96 -1.11
CA ALA A 41 6.40 -21.25 -1.51
C ALA A 41 5.64 -20.70 -0.29
N ALA A 42 5.01 -19.53 -0.45
CA ALA A 42 4.23 -18.88 0.60
C ALA A 42 2.98 -18.22 0.02
N GLN A 43 1.85 -18.37 0.73
CA GLN A 43 0.56 -17.84 0.33
C GLN A 43 0.19 -16.62 1.17
N LEU A 44 -0.23 -15.54 0.52
CA LEU A 44 -0.80 -14.37 1.18
C LEU A 44 -2.24 -14.70 1.58
N ILE A 45 -2.51 -14.74 2.89
CA ILE A 45 -3.81 -15.14 3.44
C ILE A 45 -4.67 -13.94 3.81
N ALA A 46 -4.10 -12.93 4.46
CA ALA A 46 -4.86 -11.77 4.93
C ALA A 46 -4.03 -10.50 4.93
N ARG A 47 -4.72 -9.36 5.02
CA ARG A 47 -4.15 -8.02 5.10
C ARG A 47 -4.70 -7.28 6.31
N HIS A 48 -3.86 -6.43 6.88
CA HIS A 48 -4.22 -5.46 7.88
C HIS A 48 -3.60 -4.11 7.50
N TRP A 49 -4.40 -3.06 7.45
CA TRP A 49 -3.99 -1.71 7.11
C TRP A 49 -4.38 -0.72 8.21
N LEU A 50 -3.48 0.21 8.48
CA LEU A 50 -3.70 1.42 9.24
C LEU A 50 -3.49 2.61 8.30
N ILE A 51 -4.54 3.40 8.14
CA ILE A 51 -4.59 4.58 7.27
C ILE A 51 -4.77 5.79 8.17
N ASN A 52 -3.76 6.65 8.25
CA ASN A 52 -3.82 7.88 9.03
C ASN A 52 -3.91 9.07 8.09
N ASP A 53 -4.94 9.87 8.28
CA ASP A 53 -5.19 11.10 7.57
C ASP A 53 -4.56 12.28 8.35
N ALA A 54 -4.01 13.28 7.65
CA ALA A 54 -3.42 14.47 8.28
C ALA A 54 -4.43 15.34 9.07
N SER A 55 -5.73 15.13 8.86
CA SER A 55 -6.81 15.70 9.70
C SER A 55 -6.90 15.06 11.09
N GLY A 56 -6.13 14.00 11.36
CA GLY A 56 -6.13 13.27 12.63
C GLY A 56 -7.06 12.06 12.64
N GLN A 57 -7.71 11.73 11.53
CA GLN A 57 -8.55 10.53 11.42
C GLN A 57 -7.71 9.28 11.14
N THR A 58 -8.01 8.18 11.83
CA THR A 58 -7.39 6.87 11.59
C THR A 58 -8.45 5.86 11.19
N GLN A 59 -8.18 5.10 10.12
CA GLN A 59 -9.00 3.99 9.67
C GLN A 59 -8.20 2.69 9.73
N GLU A 60 -8.82 1.63 10.25
CA GLU A 60 -8.26 0.29 10.31
C GLU A 60 -9.03 -0.62 9.35
N VAL A 61 -8.33 -1.31 8.45
CA VAL A 61 -8.94 -2.21 7.47
C VAL A 61 -8.31 -3.59 7.59
N LYS A 62 -9.13 -4.61 7.87
CA LYS A 62 -8.74 -6.02 7.93
C LYS A 62 -9.53 -6.83 6.92
N GLY A 63 -8.92 -7.82 6.32
CA GLY A 63 -9.64 -8.72 5.42
C GLY A 63 -8.79 -9.84 4.83
N LEU A 64 -9.48 -10.82 4.26
CA LEU A 64 -8.84 -11.95 3.58
C LEU A 64 -8.32 -11.55 2.20
N GLY A 65 -7.12 -12.04 1.90
CA GLY A 65 -6.42 -11.81 0.64
C GLY A 65 -6.13 -10.35 0.34
N VAL A 66 -5.87 -10.08 -0.93
CA VAL A 66 -5.73 -8.76 -1.55
C VAL A 66 -6.56 -8.78 -2.83
N ILE A 67 -7.36 -7.73 -3.09
CA ILE A 67 -8.23 -7.65 -4.28
C ILE A 67 -9.10 -8.90 -4.55
N GLY A 68 -9.51 -9.61 -3.50
CA GLY A 68 -10.28 -10.86 -3.60
C GLY A 68 -9.44 -12.11 -3.91
N GLN A 69 -8.11 -12.01 -3.91
CA GLN A 69 -7.19 -13.11 -4.21
C GLN A 69 -6.27 -13.42 -3.03
N GLN A 70 -5.88 -14.70 -2.89
CA GLN A 70 -4.89 -15.18 -1.93
C GLN A 70 -3.71 -15.83 -2.70
N PRO A 71 -2.82 -15.02 -3.31
CA PRO A 71 -1.79 -15.54 -4.21
C PRO A 71 -0.81 -16.46 -3.47
N LEU A 72 -0.54 -17.62 -4.06
CA LEU A 72 0.57 -18.50 -3.70
C LEU A 72 1.78 -18.13 -4.54
N LEU A 73 2.88 -17.76 -3.89
CA LEU A 73 4.11 -17.31 -4.54
C LEU A 73 5.21 -18.36 -4.38
N ALA A 74 5.67 -18.92 -5.49
CA ALA A 74 6.90 -19.71 -5.52
C ALA A 74 8.14 -18.82 -5.23
N PRO A 75 9.29 -19.40 -4.84
CA PRO A 75 10.54 -18.65 -4.73
C PRO A 75 10.86 -17.84 -5.99
N GLY A 76 11.14 -16.55 -5.83
CA GLY A 76 11.40 -15.60 -6.92
C GLY A 76 10.15 -15.03 -7.60
N GLN A 77 8.96 -15.59 -7.34
CA GLN A 77 7.72 -15.12 -7.96
C GLN A 77 7.23 -13.81 -7.33
N SER A 78 6.65 -12.97 -8.18
CA SER A 78 6.01 -11.72 -7.79
C SER A 78 4.52 -11.71 -8.10
N PHE A 79 3.75 -11.03 -7.26
CA PHE A 79 2.35 -10.66 -7.52
C PHE A 79 2.21 -9.15 -7.37
N ARG A 80 1.70 -8.50 -8.43
CA ARG A 80 1.51 -7.05 -8.50
C ARG A 80 0.03 -6.74 -8.60
N TYR A 81 -0.46 -5.83 -7.76
CA TYR A 81 -1.85 -5.39 -7.80
C TYR A 81 -1.98 -3.91 -7.45
N THR A 82 -3.07 -3.30 -7.91
CA THR A 82 -3.42 -1.91 -7.61
C THR A 82 -4.75 -1.87 -6.86
N SER A 83 -4.82 -1.03 -5.83
CA SER A 83 -6.03 -0.73 -5.07
C SER A 83 -6.06 0.78 -4.79
N GLY A 84 -7.11 1.27 -4.13
CA GLY A 84 -7.21 2.67 -3.76
C GLY A 84 -7.78 2.90 -2.37
N CYS A 85 -7.60 4.12 -1.89
CA CYS A 85 -8.20 4.64 -0.66
C CYS A 85 -8.62 6.10 -0.86
N ARG A 86 -9.44 6.61 0.05
CA ARG A 86 -9.86 8.01 0.08
C ARG A 86 -9.50 8.61 1.42
N LEU A 87 -8.96 9.82 1.38
CA LEU A 87 -8.66 10.66 2.53
C LEU A 87 -9.55 11.92 2.51
N GLN A 88 -9.72 12.50 3.69
CA GLN A 88 -10.33 13.80 3.91
C GLN A 88 -9.31 14.96 3.94
N ALA A 89 -8.01 14.66 3.97
CA ALA A 89 -6.92 15.62 3.82
C ALA A 89 -6.07 15.35 2.57
N PRO A 90 -5.34 16.37 2.07
CA PRO A 90 -4.44 16.23 0.92
C PRO A 90 -3.23 15.32 1.21
N SER A 91 -3.00 14.98 2.47
CA SER A 91 -1.92 14.06 2.85
C SER A 91 -2.33 13.08 3.94
N GLY A 92 -1.60 11.97 4.00
CA GLY A 92 -1.76 10.94 5.00
C GLY A 92 -0.66 9.91 4.91
N THR A 93 -0.75 8.88 5.74
CA THR A 93 0.16 7.73 5.73
C THR A 93 -0.62 6.44 5.74
N MET A 94 -0.04 5.42 5.12
CA MET A 94 -0.54 4.06 5.19
C MET A 94 0.60 3.13 5.60
N HIS A 95 0.29 2.18 6.46
CA HIS A 95 1.18 1.08 6.82
C HIS A 95 0.35 -0.11 7.28
N GLY A 96 0.97 -1.28 7.45
CA GLY A 96 0.22 -2.46 7.82
C GLY A 96 1.04 -3.73 7.81
N SER A 97 0.34 -4.85 7.67
CA SER A 97 0.96 -6.17 7.53
C SER A 97 0.16 -7.08 6.61
N TYR A 98 0.87 -8.03 6.02
CA TYR A 98 0.27 -9.23 5.43
C TYR A 98 0.53 -10.42 6.33
N PHE A 99 -0.49 -11.27 6.44
CA PHE A 99 -0.37 -12.58 7.05
C PHE A 99 -0.13 -13.64 5.96
N PHE A 100 0.94 -14.40 6.11
CA PHE A 100 1.35 -15.45 5.19
C PHE A 100 1.38 -16.83 5.84
N VAL A 101 1.19 -17.85 5.00
CA VAL A 101 1.40 -19.26 5.36
C VAL A 101 2.30 -19.92 4.33
N THR A 102 3.37 -20.59 4.75
CA THR A 102 4.23 -21.37 3.84
C THR A 102 3.53 -22.65 3.39
N GLU A 103 4.03 -23.29 2.34
CA GLU A 103 3.57 -24.63 1.92
C GLU A 103 3.72 -25.71 3.03
N ARG A 104 4.55 -25.43 4.04
CA ARG A 104 4.76 -26.30 5.21
C ARG A 104 3.80 -25.99 6.37
N GLY A 105 2.92 -25.02 6.20
CA GLY A 105 1.97 -24.57 7.22
C GLY A 105 2.54 -23.59 8.24
N GLU A 106 3.78 -23.11 8.06
CA GLU A 106 4.37 -22.11 8.95
C GLU A 106 3.73 -20.74 8.72
N ARG A 107 3.39 -20.06 9.80
CA ARG A 107 2.64 -18.80 9.79
C ARG A 107 3.57 -17.64 10.13
N PHE A 108 3.48 -16.55 9.38
CA PHE A 108 4.29 -15.37 9.65
C PHE A 108 3.64 -14.09 9.12
N ASP A 109 3.99 -12.96 9.75
CA ASP A 109 3.59 -11.63 9.31
C ASP A 109 4.72 -10.94 8.55
N VAL A 110 4.34 -10.17 7.53
CA VAL A 110 5.24 -9.34 6.74
C VAL A 110 4.77 -7.91 6.87
N ALA A 111 5.60 -7.04 7.45
CA ALA A 111 5.30 -5.62 7.56
C ALA A 111 5.26 -4.99 6.17
N ILE A 112 4.27 -4.14 5.95
CA ILE A 112 4.22 -3.22 4.82
C ILE A 112 4.83 -1.91 5.33
N PRO A 113 5.95 -1.45 4.73
CA PRO A 113 6.57 -0.19 5.13
C PRO A 113 5.58 0.97 5.10
N MET A 114 5.73 1.91 6.03
CA MET A 114 4.94 3.13 5.97
C MET A 114 5.27 3.91 4.71
N PHE A 115 4.23 4.35 4.01
CA PHE A 115 4.35 5.24 2.86
C PHE A 115 3.42 6.43 2.99
N VAL A 116 3.83 7.53 2.38
CA VAL A 116 3.08 8.78 2.37
C VAL A 116 2.13 8.79 1.18
N LEU A 117 0.92 9.27 1.44
CA LEU A 117 -0.03 9.69 0.43
C LEU A 117 0.02 11.20 0.40
N GLU A 118 0.33 11.78 -0.75
CA GLU A 118 0.43 13.22 -0.91
C GLU A 118 -0.20 13.61 -2.24
N ALA A 119 -1.24 14.43 -2.17
CA ALA A 119 -1.83 15.04 -3.33
C ALA A 119 -0.90 16.16 -3.79
N ASP A 120 -0.50 16.12 -5.06
CA ASP A 120 0.11 17.28 -5.69
C ASP A 120 -1.00 18.30 -5.96
N THR A 121 -1.41 19.00 -4.90
CA THR A 121 -2.32 20.14 -4.99
C THR A 121 -1.49 21.32 -5.48
N GLY A 122 -1.18 21.33 -6.78
CA GLY A 122 -0.23 22.23 -7.40
C GLY A 122 -0.18 23.62 -6.75
N GLY A 123 0.89 23.89 -6.02
CA GLY A 123 1.45 25.23 -6.09
C GLY A 123 1.81 25.43 -7.56
N ALA A 124 1.24 26.45 -8.20
CA ALA A 124 1.46 26.75 -9.60
C ALA A 124 2.94 26.52 -9.98
N PRO A 125 3.26 25.95 -11.17
CA PRO A 125 4.64 25.90 -11.61
C PRO A 125 5.12 27.34 -11.71
N VAL A 126 5.91 27.79 -10.73
CA VAL A 126 6.57 29.09 -10.79
C VAL A 126 7.64 28.92 -11.85
N SER A 127 7.27 29.18 -13.09
CA SER A 127 8.21 29.46 -14.16
C SER A 127 8.97 30.72 -13.73
N ARG A 128 10.06 30.54 -13.00
CA ARG A 128 11.05 31.59 -12.81
C ARG A 128 11.89 31.63 -14.07
N VAL A 129 11.44 32.43 -15.03
CA VAL A 129 12.32 32.95 -16.07
C VAL A 129 13.35 33.83 -15.35
N LEU A 130 14.61 33.41 -15.40
CA LEU A 130 15.75 34.21 -14.97
C LEU A 130 15.84 35.44 -15.89
N HIS A 131 15.82 36.64 -15.31
CA HIS A 131 16.36 37.86 -15.91
C HIS A 131 17.62 38.23 -15.13
#